data_AF-A0A371LU68-F1
#
_entry.id   AF-A0A371LU68-F1
#
_cell.length_a   1.000
_cell.length_b   1.000
_cell.length_c   1.000
_cell.angle_alpha   90.00
_cell.angle_beta   90.00
_cell.angle_gamma   90.00
#
_symmetry.space_group_name_H-M   'P 1'
#
loop_
_entity.id
_entity.type
_entity.pdbx_description
1 polymer ?
#
loop_
_entity_poly.entity_id
_entity_poly.type
_entity_poly.pdbx_seq_one_letter_code
_entity_poly.pdbx_strand_id
1 'polypeptide(L)'
;ILMEHGFEAPTLLGIEDRITGSTRVLEDENVEKAQFREFIRRFSDDHPEYDDFFRAVEVPVELLGLINQLAAKGVFPTADGWYRNGERYLDGDFEAFREIFDELNQPRNDGNKQSKLRSKLGGYGNNKCYLPDAPEEDEIRGGWGEKQVPAAVARLAFEEQRAGLKSLIHDVYHEYLEFALSRNYLNFSFLQLFAFVLLCDDHRLRDDVAFEYVMIDEFQDSSEIQFKLALLLADTNNVCVVGDWKQSI
;
A
#
# COMPACT_ATOMS: atom_id res chain seq x y z
N ILE A 1 1.77 -25.87 -2.64
CA ILE A 1 2.46 -24.79 -3.40
C ILE A 1 3.74 -24.32 -2.69
N LEU A 2 3.74 -23.32 -1.79
CA LEU A 2 5.01 -22.75 -1.28
C LEU A 2 5.90 -23.75 -0.55
N MET A 3 5.32 -24.62 0.28
CA MET A 3 6.08 -25.67 1.01
C MET A 3 6.68 -26.76 0.10
N GLU A 4 6.23 -26.86 -1.15
CA GLU A 4 6.65 -27.92 -2.08
C GLU A 4 7.51 -27.35 -3.22
N HIS A 5 7.21 -26.14 -3.67
CA HIS A 5 7.75 -25.54 -4.88
C HIS A 5 8.29 -24.11 -4.66
N GLY A 6 8.01 -23.49 -3.52
CA GLY A 6 8.28 -22.07 -3.29
C GLY A 6 9.55 -21.74 -2.52
N PHE A 7 10.44 -22.71 -2.27
CA PHE A 7 11.70 -22.48 -1.55
C PHE A 7 12.51 -21.32 -2.16
N GLU A 8 12.51 -21.22 -3.50
CA GLU A 8 13.24 -20.20 -4.28
C GLU A 8 12.42 -18.94 -4.59
N ALA A 9 11.14 -18.88 -4.21
CA ALA A 9 10.28 -17.75 -4.58
C ALA A 9 10.84 -16.37 -4.19
N PRO A 10 11.52 -16.17 -3.04
CA PRO A 10 12.13 -14.89 -2.71
C PRO A 10 13.17 -14.39 -3.72
N THR A 11 13.89 -15.30 -4.39
CA THR A 11 14.93 -14.93 -5.37
C THR A 11 14.34 -14.20 -6.59
N LEU A 12 13.05 -14.42 -6.89
CA LEU A 12 12.33 -13.68 -7.95
C LEU A 12 12.15 -12.20 -7.62
N LEU A 13 12.31 -11.82 -6.35
CA LEU A 13 12.30 -10.43 -5.86
C LEU A 13 13.69 -9.92 -5.50
N GLY A 14 14.75 -10.66 -5.84
CA GLY A 14 16.13 -10.29 -5.54
C GLY A 14 16.54 -10.51 -4.08
N ILE A 15 15.80 -11.33 -3.32
CA ILE A 15 16.15 -11.68 -1.94
C ILE A 15 16.95 -12.98 -1.93
N GLU A 16 18.09 -13.00 -1.23
CA GLU A 16 18.98 -14.17 -1.17
C GLU A 16 18.44 -15.29 -0.28
N ASP A 17 17.76 -14.94 0.81
CA ASP A 17 17.15 -15.89 1.76
C ASP A 17 16.05 -16.73 1.10
N ARG A 18 15.80 -17.92 1.64
CA ARG A 18 14.88 -18.92 1.07
C ARG A 18 13.77 -19.26 2.05
N ILE A 19 12.59 -19.56 1.51
CA ILE A 19 11.55 -20.23 2.30
C ILE A 19 12.08 -21.63 2.61
N THR A 20 11.89 -22.13 3.84
CA THR A 20 12.32 -23.46 4.25
C THR A 20 11.14 -24.29 4.77
N GLY A 21 11.32 -25.61 4.87
CA GLY A 21 10.32 -26.48 5.49
C GLY A 21 10.07 -26.22 6.98
N SER A 22 10.87 -25.33 7.60
CA SER A 22 10.73 -24.89 8.99
C SER A 22 10.23 -23.45 9.13
N THR A 23 9.93 -22.77 8.01
CA THR A 23 9.41 -21.41 8.03
C THR A 23 8.07 -21.38 8.74
N ARG A 24 7.96 -20.54 9.76
CA ARG A 24 6.76 -20.42 10.59
C ARG A 24 5.81 -19.40 10.00
N VAL A 25 4.52 -19.69 10.02
CA VAL A 25 3.49 -18.70 9.70
C VAL A 25 3.14 -17.95 10.98
N LEU A 26 3.27 -16.63 10.97
CA LEU A 26 2.79 -15.77 12.04
C LEU A 26 1.33 -15.42 11.79
N GLU A 27 0.45 -15.96 12.64
CA GLU A 27 -0.99 -15.70 12.62
C GLU A 27 -1.42 -14.64 13.65
N ASP A 28 -0.61 -14.43 14.70
CA ASP A 28 -0.92 -13.46 15.77
C ASP A 28 -0.42 -12.06 15.38
N GLU A 29 -1.35 -11.15 15.12
CA GLU A 29 -1.05 -9.75 14.77
C GLU A 29 -0.22 -9.02 15.82
N ASN A 30 -0.33 -9.34 17.11
CA ASN A 30 0.48 -8.70 18.15
C ASN A 30 1.93 -9.16 18.07
N VAL A 31 2.15 -10.44 17.76
CA VAL A 31 3.48 -10.99 17.54
C VAL A 31 4.09 -10.39 16.27
N GLU A 32 3.33 -10.29 15.19
CA GLU A 32 3.76 -9.63 13.95
C GLU A 32 4.15 -8.16 14.20
N LYS A 33 3.28 -7.39 14.87
CA LYS A 33 3.57 -6.00 15.26
C LYS A 33 4.81 -5.89 16.13
N ALA A 34 5.07 -6.87 17.01
CA ALA A 34 6.29 -6.89 17.81
C ALA A 34 7.54 -7.12 16.96
N GLN A 35 7.49 -8.07 16.01
CA GLN A 35 8.59 -8.32 15.06
C GLN A 35 8.84 -7.10 14.16
N PHE A 36 7.78 -6.50 13.60
CA PHE A 36 7.90 -5.32 12.76
C PHE A 36 8.44 -4.11 13.54
N ARG A 37 8.06 -3.95 14.81
CA ARG A 37 8.62 -2.90 15.67
C ARG A 37 10.13 -3.05 15.89
N GLU A 38 10.61 -4.27 16.04
CA GLU A 38 12.05 -4.54 16.14
C GLU A 38 12.75 -4.18 14.82
N PHE A 39 12.20 -4.64 13.70
CA PHE A 39 12.69 -4.34 12.36
C PHE A 39 12.75 -2.82 12.10
N ILE A 40 11.63 -2.11 12.22
CA ILE A 40 11.53 -0.71 11.79
C ILE A 40 12.42 0.22 12.61
N ARG A 41 12.67 -0.12 13.88
CA ARG A 41 13.62 0.62 14.73
C ARG A 41 15.04 0.46 14.21
N ARG A 42 15.44 -0.76 13.85
CA ARG A 42 16.77 -1.01 13.30
C ARG A 42 16.90 -0.36 11.92
N PHE A 43 15.90 -0.51 11.07
CA PHE A 43 15.85 0.14 9.76
C PHE A 43 16.05 1.66 9.90
N SER A 44 15.33 2.33 10.80
CA SER A 44 15.52 3.77 10.99
C SER A 44 16.92 4.16 11.49
N ASP A 45 17.57 3.30 12.28
CA ASP A 45 18.94 3.54 12.75
C ASP A 45 19.98 3.31 11.63
N ASP A 46 19.73 2.35 10.73
CA ASP A 46 20.63 1.95 9.63
C ASP A 46 20.47 2.86 8.37
N HIS A 47 19.37 3.61 8.25
CA HIS A 47 19.04 4.48 7.10
C HIS A 47 18.82 5.97 7.47
N PRO A 48 19.90 6.71 7.80
CA PRO A 48 19.80 8.13 8.17
C PRO A 48 19.29 9.04 7.05
N GLU A 49 19.33 8.60 5.78
CA GLU A 49 18.71 9.29 4.65
C GLU A 49 17.19 9.46 4.79
N TYR A 50 16.54 8.65 5.63
CA TYR A 50 15.11 8.68 5.88
C TYR A 50 14.73 9.39 7.19
N ASP A 51 15.69 9.99 7.89
CA ASP A 51 15.50 10.70 9.17
C ASP A 51 14.35 11.70 9.13
N ASP A 52 14.26 12.50 8.06
CA ASP A 52 13.25 13.55 7.93
C ASP A 52 11.83 12.97 7.86
N PHE A 53 11.66 11.79 7.25
CA PHE A 53 10.38 11.08 7.27
C PHE A 53 10.09 10.50 8.64
N PHE A 54 11.06 9.84 9.29
CA PHE A 54 10.85 9.27 10.63
C PHE A 54 10.61 10.33 11.71
N ARG A 55 11.09 11.57 11.52
CA ARG A 55 10.72 12.71 12.38
C ARG A 55 9.25 13.11 12.23
N ALA A 56 8.65 12.90 11.06
CA ALA A 56 7.25 13.21 10.78
C ALA A 56 6.29 12.06 11.15
N VAL A 57 6.78 10.82 11.16
CA VAL A 57 5.99 9.63 11.50
C VAL A 57 5.98 9.40 13.02
N GLU A 58 4.87 9.74 13.68
CA GLU A 58 4.73 9.58 15.13
C GLU A 58 4.80 8.11 15.61
N VAL A 59 4.29 7.18 14.80
CA VAL A 59 4.18 5.75 15.15
C VAL A 59 4.67 4.88 13.98
N PRO A 60 5.99 4.65 13.84
CA PRO A 60 6.55 3.92 12.69
C PRO A 60 6.03 2.49 12.51
N VAL A 61 5.59 1.84 13.59
CA VAL A 61 5.00 0.49 13.52
C VAL A 61 3.72 0.43 12.68
N GLU A 62 3.02 1.55 12.48
CA GLU A 62 1.82 1.62 11.61
C GLU A 62 2.16 1.46 10.12
N LEU A 63 3.43 1.60 9.72
CA LEU A 63 3.88 1.28 8.35
C LEU A 63 3.62 -0.19 7.99
N LEU A 64 3.51 -1.09 8.97
CA LEU A 64 3.08 -2.48 8.74
C LEU A 64 1.70 -2.55 8.09
N GLY A 65 0.77 -1.69 8.52
CA GLY A 65 -0.56 -1.61 7.93
C GLY A 65 -0.50 -1.23 6.45
N LEU A 66 0.34 -0.25 6.12
CA LEU A 66 0.59 0.15 4.73
C LEU A 66 1.18 -0.99 3.91
N ILE A 67 2.21 -1.69 4.41
CA ILE A 67 2.81 -2.85 3.74
C ILE A 67 1.76 -3.93 3.47
N ASN A 68 0.92 -4.25 4.46
CA ASN A 68 -0.16 -5.23 4.29
C ASN A 68 -1.19 -4.79 3.23
N GLN A 69 -1.51 -3.50 3.15
CA GLN A 69 -2.38 -2.97 2.10
C GLN A 69 -1.75 -3.03 0.69
N LEU A 70 -0.45 -2.75 0.58
CA LEU A 70 0.29 -2.90 -0.67
C LEU A 70 0.33 -4.37 -1.10
N ALA A 71 0.59 -5.27 -0.16
CA ALA A 71 0.59 -6.70 -0.40
C ALA A 71 -0.78 -7.19 -0.89
N ALA A 72 -1.86 -6.74 -0.24
CA ALA A 72 -3.24 -7.06 -0.60
C ALA A 72 -3.61 -6.56 -2.01
N LYS A 73 -2.98 -5.48 -2.50
CA LYS A 73 -3.14 -4.96 -3.87
C LYS A 73 -2.24 -5.67 -4.89
N GLY A 74 -1.26 -6.45 -4.45
CA GLY A 74 -0.27 -7.06 -5.33
C GLY A 74 0.84 -6.11 -5.76
N VAL A 75 1.16 -5.11 -4.93
CA VAL A 75 2.25 -4.16 -5.14
C VAL A 75 3.43 -4.65 -4.31
N PHE A 76 4.43 -5.24 -4.97
CA PHE A 76 5.56 -5.89 -4.28
C PHE A 76 6.88 -5.26 -4.68
N PRO A 77 7.79 -5.02 -3.74
CA PRO A 77 9.13 -4.55 -4.06
C PRO A 77 9.99 -5.70 -4.59
N THR A 78 11.02 -5.34 -5.34
CA THR A 78 12.15 -6.15 -5.79
C THR A 78 13.42 -5.42 -5.36
N ALA A 79 14.60 -6.03 -5.45
CA ALA A 79 15.84 -5.39 -5.04
C ALA A 79 16.06 -3.98 -5.66
N ASP A 80 15.63 -3.77 -6.90
CA ASP A 80 15.89 -2.53 -7.66
C ASP A 80 14.62 -1.76 -8.08
N GLY A 81 13.45 -2.07 -7.51
CA GLY A 81 12.19 -1.43 -7.92
C GLY A 81 10.94 -2.24 -7.59
N TRP A 82 9.92 -2.19 -8.43
CA TRP A 82 8.65 -2.87 -8.14
C TRP A 82 8.40 -4.05 -9.09
N TYR A 83 7.85 -5.13 -8.54
CA TYR A 83 7.53 -6.32 -9.31
C TYR A 83 6.50 -6.00 -10.42
N ARG A 84 6.86 -6.34 -11.66
CA ARG A 84 6.06 -6.07 -12.87
C ARG A 84 5.66 -4.59 -12.97
N ASN A 85 4.37 -4.29 -13.07
CA ASN A 85 3.83 -2.93 -13.16
C ASN A 85 3.20 -2.49 -11.83
N GLY A 86 3.71 -2.96 -10.69
CA GLY A 86 3.16 -2.65 -9.36
C GLY A 86 3.29 -1.17 -8.97
N GLU A 87 4.36 -0.51 -9.43
CA GLU A 87 4.63 0.89 -9.06
C GLU A 87 3.51 1.87 -9.44
N ARG A 88 2.80 1.61 -10.54
CA ARG A 88 1.72 2.49 -11.04
C ARG A 88 0.61 2.74 -10.02
N TYR A 89 0.43 1.82 -9.06
CA TYR A 89 -0.58 1.95 -8.01
C TYR A 89 -0.16 2.95 -6.92
N LEU A 90 1.09 3.42 -6.94
CA LEU A 90 1.64 4.40 -6.01
C LEU A 90 1.53 5.84 -6.52
N ASP A 91 1.18 6.05 -7.80
CA ASP A 91 1.01 7.38 -8.40
C ASP A 91 -0.33 8.03 -8.01
N GLY A 92 -1.31 7.21 -7.63
CA GLY A 92 -2.68 7.64 -7.34
C GLY A 92 -3.48 7.92 -8.62
N ASP A 93 -4.75 8.30 -8.44
CA ASP A 93 -5.65 8.67 -9.53
C ASP A 93 -6.10 10.12 -9.33
N PHE A 94 -5.67 11.01 -10.23
CA PHE A 94 -5.98 12.43 -10.12
C PHE A 94 -7.47 12.71 -10.29
N GLU A 95 -8.17 11.96 -11.15
CA GLU A 95 -9.59 12.20 -11.40
C GLU A 95 -10.40 11.78 -10.18
N ALA A 96 -10.09 10.62 -9.58
CA ALA A 96 -10.71 10.20 -8.31
C ALA A 96 -10.39 11.16 -7.16
N PHE A 97 -9.15 11.63 -7.05
CA PHE A 97 -8.77 12.67 -6.08
C PHE A 97 -9.56 13.96 -6.30
N ARG A 98 -9.71 14.40 -7.57
CA ARG A 98 -10.41 15.63 -7.94
C ARG A 98 -11.90 15.54 -7.59
N GLU A 99 -12.54 14.40 -7.78
CA GLU A 99 -13.94 14.21 -7.38
C GLU A 99 -14.15 14.47 -5.88
N ILE A 100 -13.30 13.87 -5.03
CA ILE A 100 -13.35 14.09 -3.57
C ILE A 100 -13.03 15.54 -3.22
N PHE A 101 -12.01 16.13 -3.87
CA PHE A 101 -11.64 17.52 -3.69
C PHE A 101 -12.83 18.44 -4.00
N ASP A 102 -13.46 18.27 -5.15
CA ASP A 102 -14.56 19.10 -5.62
C ASP A 102 -15.79 18.96 -4.72
N GLU A 103 -16.11 17.74 -4.26
CA GLU A 103 -17.19 17.49 -3.30
C GLU A 103 -16.95 18.25 -1.99
N LEU A 104 -15.76 18.11 -1.40
CA LEU A 104 -15.39 18.77 -0.14
C LEU A 104 -15.25 20.29 -0.29
N ASN A 105 -15.00 20.76 -1.52
CA ASN A 105 -14.84 22.16 -1.86
C ASN A 105 -16.14 22.84 -2.32
N GLN A 106 -17.29 22.15 -2.33
CA GLN A 106 -18.58 22.81 -2.59
C GLN A 106 -18.96 23.78 -1.46
N PRO A 107 -19.47 24.98 -1.79
CA PRO A 107 -20.07 25.88 -0.81
C PRO A 107 -21.24 25.21 -0.07
N ARG A 108 -21.43 25.57 1.19
CA ARG A 108 -22.51 25.04 2.04
C ARG A 108 -23.64 26.05 2.20
N ASN A 109 -24.81 25.60 2.65
CA ASN A 109 -25.99 26.42 2.88
C ASN A 109 -26.35 27.28 1.66
N ASP A 110 -26.56 26.62 0.51
CA ASP A 110 -26.95 27.27 -0.75
C ASP A 110 -25.97 28.40 -1.15
N GLY A 111 -24.67 28.19 -0.94
CA GLY A 111 -23.63 29.16 -1.29
C GLY A 111 -23.30 30.18 -0.19
N ASN A 112 -24.09 30.27 0.88
CA ASN A 112 -23.87 31.29 1.91
C ASN A 112 -22.66 31.00 2.82
N LYS A 113 -22.32 29.72 3.00
CA LYS A 113 -21.18 29.30 3.83
C LYS A 113 -20.06 28.74 2.96
N GLN A 114 -18.82 28.98 3.41
CA GLN A 114 -17.64 28.38 2.79
C GLN A 114 -17.67 26.86 2.86
N SER A 115 -16.97 26.23 1.91
CA SER A 115 -16.76 24.80 1.83
C SER A 115 -16.06 24.24 3.07
N LYS A 116 -16.19 22.92 3.29
CA LYS A 116 -15.49 22.26 4.41
C LYS A 116 -13.98 22.35 4.22
N LEU A 117 -13.52 22.09 2.99
CA LEU A 117 -12.12 22.14 2.61
C LEU A 117 -11.52 23.52 2.87
N ARG A 118 -12.15 24.58 2.33
CA ARG A 118 -11.73 25.96 2.63
C ARG A 118 -11.76 26.22 4.12
N SER A 119 -12.82 25.87 4.85
CA SER A 119 -12.88 26.12 6.29
C SER A 119 -11.71 25.53 7.08
N LYS A 120 -11.15 24.38 6.65
CA LYS A 120 -10.02 23.72 7.33
C LYS A 120 -8.69 24.45 7.16
N LEU A 121 -8.53 25.24 6.10
CA LEU A 121 -7.33 26.06 5.88
C LEU A 121 -7.29 27.35 6.71
N GLY A 122 -8.29 27.63 7.56
CA GLY A 122 -8.39 28.93 8.24
C GLY A 122 -7.36 29.16 9.36
N GLY A 123 -6.54 28.14 9.65
CA GLY A 123 -5.41 28.24 10.57
C GLY A 123 -4.08 27.90 9.91
N TYR A 124 -4.02 27.98 8.58
CA TYR A 124 -2.76 27.83 7.85
C TYR A 124 -1.76 28.88 8.33
N GLY A 125 -0.48 28.52 8.45
CA GLY A 125 0.57 29.39 9.02
C GLY A 125 0.56 29.61 10.54
N ASN A 126 -0.55 29.38 11.26
CA ASN A 126 -0.66 29.82 12.66
C ASN A 126 0.14 28.98 13.68
N ASN A 127 0.08 27.65 13.56
CA ASN A 127 0.59 26.73 14.60
C ASN A 127 1.53 25.64 14.05
N LYS A 128 1.98 25.78 12.80
CA LYS A 128 2.84 24.81 12.14
C LYS A 128 4.01 25.52 11.47
N CYS A 129 5.20 24.93 11.57
CA CYS A 129 6.36 25.36 10.80
C CYS A 129 6.24 24.75 9.40
N TYR A 130 6.24 25.60 8.38
CA TYR A 130 6.30 25.20 6.98
C TYR A 130 7.71 25.43 6.44
N LEU A 131 8.02 24.78 5.31
CA LEU A 131 9.26 25.05 4.60
C LEU A 131 9.27 26.50 4.07
N PRO A 132 10.46 27.12 3.88
CA PRO A 132 10.55 28.52 3.45
C PRO A 132 9.88 28.83 2.09
N ASP A 133 9.70 27.82 1.25
CA ASP A 133 9.08 27.87 -0.07
C ASP A 133 7.60 27.45 -0.06
N ALA A 134 7.01 27.22 1.11
CA ALA A 134 5.60 26.90 1.21
C ALA A 134 4.73 28.07 0.71
N PRO A 135 3.61 27.77 0.02
CA PRO A 135 2.75 28.81 -0.54
C PRO A 135 2.11 29.65 0.57
N GLU A 136 1.81 30.90 0.25
CA GLU A 136 1.11 31.82 1.14
C GLU A 136 -0.35 31.39 1.33
N GLU A 137 -0.98 31.82 2.44
CA GLU A 137 -2.36 31.42 2.77
C GLU A 137 -3.33 31.72 1.62
N ASP A 138 -3.25 32.91 1.02
CA ASP A 138 -4.15 33.32 -0.05
C ASP A 138 -4.00 32.49 -1.34
N GLU A 139 -2.80 31.95 -1.61
CA GLU A 139 -2.52 31.11 -2.79
C GLU A 139 -3.24 29.76 -2.70
N ILE A 140 -3.40 29.22 -1.48
CA ILE A 140 -4.04 27.93 -1.25
C ILE A 140 -5.48 28.05 -0.74
N ARG A 141 -5.87 29.17 -0.14
CA ARG A 141 -7.19 29.36 0.47
C ARG A 141 -8.15 30.14 -0.41
N GLY A 142 -7.62 30.93 -1.35
CA GLY A 142 -8.38 31.90 -2.11
C GLY A 142 -8.69 33.15 -1.29
N GLY A 143 -9.01 34.23 -2.00
CA GLY A 143 -9.10 35.57 -1.42
C GLY A 143 -10.27 35.79 -0.45
N TRP A 144 -10.34 37.01 0.08
CA TRP A 144 -11.43 37.41 0.96
C TRP A 144 -12.80 37.33 0.27
N GLY A 145 -13.78 36.76 0.96
CA GLY A 145 -15.15 36.59 0.43
C GLY A 145 -15.37 35.32 -0.39
N GLU A 146 -14.30 34.65 -0.84
CA GLU A 146 -14.40 33.37 -1.53
C GLU A 146 -14.97 32.27 -0.63
N LYS A 147 -15.67 31.33 -1.25
CA LYS A 147 -16.34 30.22 -0.55
C LYS A 147 -15.67 28.88 -0.82
N GLN A 148 -14.69 28.86 -1.72
CA GLN A 148 -14.00 27.67 -2.19
C GLN A 148 -12.50 27.94 -2.21
N VAL A 149 -11.73 26.87 -2.20
CA VAL A 149 -10.30 26.89 -2.53
C VAL A 149 -10.12 26.95 -4.05
N PRO A 150 -9.07 27.63 -4.57
CA PRO A 150 -8.78 27.65 -6.00
C PRO A 150 -8.61 26.24 -6.58
N ALA A 151 -9.21 25.97 -7.74
CA ALA A 151 -9.15 24.65 -8.37
C ALA A 151 -7.71 24.19 -8.68
N ALA A 152 -6.79 25.13 -8.93
CA ALA A 152 -5.38 24.82 -9.17
C ALA A 152 -4.69 24.14 -7.96
N VAL A 153 -5.20 24.36 -6.74
CA VAL A 153 -4.67 23.75 -5.52
C VAL A 153 -4.86 22.23 -5.52
N ALA A 154 -5.92 21.73 -6.18
CA ALA A 154 -6.10 20.29 -6.34
C ALA A 154 -4.93 19.66 -7.08
N ARG A 155 -4.52 20.28 -8.20
CA ARG A 155 -3.38 19.81 -8.99
C ARG A 155 -2.07 19.96 -8.21
N LEU A 156 -1.86 21.10 -7.57
CA LEU A 156 -0.66 21.36 -6.75
C LEU A 156 -0.49 20.30 -5.64
N ALA A 157 -1.57 19.99 -4.91
CA ALA A 157 -1.54 19.00 -3.84
C ALA A 157 -1.35 17.56 -4.37
N PHE A 158 -1.90 17.26 -5.55
CA PHE A 158 -1.79 15.94 -6.14
C PHE A 158 -0.41 15.68 -6.75
N GLU A 159 0.18 16.67 -7.41
CA GLU A 159 1.47 16.59 -8.12
C GLU A 159 2.68 16.84 -7.21
N GLU A 160 2.48 16.87 -5.88
CA GLU A 160 3.56 16.98 -4.91
C GLU A 160 4.64 15.91 -5.15
N GLN A 161 5.91 16.29 -5.02
CA GLN A 161 7.04 15.40 -5.24
C GLN A 161 7.07 14.29 -4.16
N ARG A 162 6.71 13.07 -4.55
CA ARG A 162 6.63 11.91 -3.63
C ARG A 162 7.76 10.89 -3.79
N ALA A 163 8.78 11.18 -4.61
CA ALA A 163 9.85 10.22 -4.90
C ALA A 163 10.54 9.70 -3.62
N GLY A 164 10.92 10.59 -2.69
CA GLY A 164 11.55 10.18 -1.43
C GLY A 164 10.64 9.30 -0.56
N LEU A 165 9.34 9.60 -0.51
CA LEU A 165 8.38 8.77 0.21
C LEU A 165 8.24 7.40 -0.44
N LYS A 166 8.19 7.33 -1.77
CA LYS A 166 8.16 6.05 -2.50
C LYS A 166 9.41 5.21 -2.24
N SER A 167 10.59 5.82 -2.22
CA SER A 167 11.85 5.15 -1.88
C SER A 167 11.82 4.60 -0.45
N LEU A 168 11.39 5.41 0.53
CA LEU A 168 11.23 4.94 1.91
C LEU A 168 10.30 3.71 1.98
N ILE A 169 9.12 3.78 1.36
CA ILE A 169 8.14 2.69 1.43
C ILE A 169 8.65 1.45 0.69
N HIS A 170 9.37 1.63 -0.42
CA HIS A 170 10.03 0.55 -1.14
C HIS A 170 11.03 -0.18 -0.23
N ASP A 171 11.98 0.56 0.34
CA ASP A 171 13.10 -0.01 1.10
C ASP A 171 12.61 -0.65 2.40
N VAL A 172 11.72 0.04 3.14
CA VAL A 172 11.08 -0.52 4.34
C VAL A 172 10.38 -1.83 4.02
N TYR A 173 9.68 -1.92 2.89
CA TYR A 173 8.96 -3.12 2.52
C TYR A 173 9.92 -4.24 2.07
N HIS A 174 10.86 -3.93 1.19
CA HIS A 174 11.84 -4.91 0.70
C HIS A 174 12.66 -5.50 1.83
N GLU A 175 13.24 -4.67 2.68
CA GLU A 175 14.03 -5.13 3.82
C GLU A 175 13.19 -5.82 4.90
N TYR A 176 11.89 -5.50 5.01
CA TYR A 176 11.01 -6.25 5.90
C TYR A 176 10.78 -7.68 5.41
N LEU A 177 10.71 -7.91 4.09
CA LEU A 177 10.67 -9.26 3.53
C LEU A 177 11.95 -10.03 3.89
N GLU A 178 13.13 -9.41 3.73
CA GLU A 178 14.42 -10.00 4.09
C GLU A 178 14.51 -10.27 5.61
N PHE A 179 14.07 -9.33 6.44
CA PHE A 179 14.01 -9.50 7.88
C PHE A 179 13.11 -10.67 8.30
N ALA A 180 11.94 -10.81 7.69
CA ALA A 180 11.02 -11.91 7.99
C ALA A 180 11.62 -13.28 7.59
N LEU A 181 12.18 -13.36 6.38
CA LEU A 181 12.83 -14.56 5.86
C LEU A 181 14.05 -14.97 6.69
N SER A 182 14.94 -14.04 7.03
CA SER A 182 16.12 -14.31 7.87
C SER A 182 15.75 -14.78 9.29
N ARG A 183 14.57 -14.41 9.79
CA ARG A 183 13.98 -14.88 11.06
C ARG A 183 13.13 -16.16 10.89
N ASN A 184 13.11 -16.72 9.68
CA ASN A 184 12.41 -17.93 9.29
C ASN A 184 10.90 -17.86 9.63
N TYR A 185 10.27 -16.73 9.32
CA TYR A 185 8.83 -16.58 9.41
C TYR A 185 8.24 -15.84 8.20
N LEU A 186 6.93 -16.05 7.97
CA LEU A 186 6.12 -15.28 7.05
C LEU A 186 4.81 -14.91 7.72
N ASN A 187 4.31 -13.70 7.48
CA ASN A 187 2.91 -13.37 7.77
C ASN A 187 2.00 -13.85 6.62
N PHE A 188 0.69 -13.73 6.80
CA PHE A 188 -0.27 -14.19 5.79
C PHE A 188 -0.15 -13.41 4.46
N SER A 189 0.08 -12.10 4.52
CA SER A 189 0.30 -11.25 3.35
C SER A 189 1.48 -11.74 2.50
N PHE A 190 2.58 -12.16 3.15
CA PHE A 190 3.80 -12.60 2.47
C PHE A 190 3.66 -13.99 1.89
N LEU A 191 2.87 -14.87 2.52
CA LEU A 191 2.50 -16.14 1.90
C LEU A 191 1.76 -15.92 0.57
N GLN A 192 0.79 -15.01 0.55
CA GLN A 192 0.05 -14.68 -0.68
C GLN A 192 0.95 -14.04 -1.73
N LEU A 193 1.82 -13.12 -1.32
CA LEU A 193 2.82 -12.48 -2.17
C LEU A 193 3.73 -13.52 -2.85
N PHE A 194 4.39 -14.38 -2.07
CA PHE A 194 5.34 -15.35 -2.66
C PHE A 194 4.62 -16.39 -3.51
N ALA A 195 3.41 -16.81 -3.12
CA ALA A 195 2.61 -17.71 -3.95
C ALA A 195 2.25 -17.06 -5.28
N PHE A 196 1.85 -15.78 -5.25
CA PHE A 196 1.47 -15.05 -6.46
C PHE A 196 2.67 -14.87 -7.39
N VAL A 197 3.81 -14.39 -6.87
CA VAL A 197 5.05 -14.20 -7.64
C VAL A 197 5.49 -15.51 -8.26
N LEU A 198 5.48 -16.61 -7.50
CA LEU A 198 5.85 -17.93 -7.99
C LEU A 198 4.95 -18.41 -9.15
N LEU A 199 3.63 -18.35 -8.98
CA LEU A 199 2.68 -18.78 -10.03
C LEU A 199 2.68 -17.86 -11.25
N CYS A 200 3.06 -16.60 -11.04
CA CYS A 200 3.22 -15.63 -12.09
C CYS A 200 4.40 -15.95 -13.01
N ASP A 201 5.51 -16.46 -12.46
CA ASP A 201 6.76 -16.66 -13.20
C ASP A 201 7.05 -18.12 -13.56
N ASP A 202 6.53 -19.09 -12.80
CA ASP A 202 6.56 -20.51 -13.16
C ASP A 202 5.23 -20.95 -13.78
N HIS A 203 5.10 -20.75 -15.09
CA HIS A 203 3.91 -21.15 -15.85
C HIS A 203 3.66 -22.66 -15.81
N ARG A 204 4.72 -23.48 -15.77
CA ARG A 204 4.55 -24.94 -15.75
C ARG A 204 3.95 -25.38 -14.41
N LEU A 205 4.48 -24.85 -13.32
CA LEU A 205 3.91 -25.08 -12.00
C LEU A 205 2.46 -24.60 -11.95
N ARG A 206 2.17 -23.40 -12.48
CA ARG A 206 0.80 -22.87 -12.53
C ARG A 206 -0.14 -23.85 -13.24
N ASP A 207 0.25 -24.37 -14.40
CA ASP A 207 -0.55 -25.34 -15.15
C ASP A 207 -0.70 -26.67 -14.38
N ASP A 208 0.35 -27.12 -13.67
CA ASP A 208 0.34 -28.35 -12.87
C ASP A 208 -0.58 -28.26 -11.63
N VAL A 209 -0.79 -27.06 -11.08
CA VAL A 209 -1.60 -26.85 -9.86
C VAL A 209 -2.94 -26.17 -10.14
N ALA A 210 -3.27 -25.93 -11.41
CA ALA A 210 -4.51 -25.27 -11.80
C ALA A 210 -5.72 -26.20 -11.61
N PHE A 211 -6.88 -25.58 -11.40
CA PHE A 211 -8.16 -26.24 -11.23
C PHE A 211 -9.09 -25.91 -12.41
N GLU A 212 -9.81 -26.91 -12.91
CA GLU A 212 -10.80 -26.72 -13.97
C GLU A 212 -11.96 -25.83 -13.49
N TYR A 213 -12.34 -25.92 -12.22
CA TYR A 213 -13.41 -25.14 -11.59
C TYR A 213 -12.91 -24.47 -10.32
N VAL A 214 -13.10 -23.15 -10.21
CA VAL A 214 -12.74 -22.38 -9.03
C VAL A 214 -14.01 -21.77 -8.44
N MET A 215 -14.24 -21.99 -7.15
CA MET A 215 -15.33 -21.40 -6.39
C MET A 215 -14.75 -20.52 -5.29
N ILE A 216 -15.19 -19.26 -5.23
CA ILE A 216 -14.84 -18.32 -4.17
C ILE A 216 -16.12 -17.97 -3.43
N ASP A 217 -16.19 -18.35 -2.16
CA ASP A 217 -17.26 -17.95 -1.25
C ASP A 217 -16.84 -16.68 -0.49
N GLU A 218 -17.81 -15.95 0.05
CA GLU A 218 -17.60 -14.67 0.77
C GLU A 218 -16.72 -13.68 0.00
N PHE A 219 -16.99 -13.53 -1.30
CA PHE A 219 -16.17 -12.74 -2.21
C PHE A 219 -16.06 -11.26 -1.80
N GLN A 220 -17.06 -10.73 -1.07
CA GLN A 220 -17.02 -9.35 -0.56
C GLN A 220 -15.86 -9.09 0.41
N ASP A 221 -15.34 -10.14 1.06
CA ASP A 221 -14.23 -10.04 2.03
C ASP A 221 -12.88 -10.46 1.41
N SER A 222 -12.87 -10.76 0.10
CA SER A 222 -11.65 -11.14 -0.61
C SER A 222 -10.83 -9.92 -1.02
N SER A 223 -9.53 -9.96 -0.75
CA SER A 223 -8.58 -8.96 -1.23
C SER A 223 -8.28 -9.11 -2.72
N GLU A 224 -7.72 -8.05 -3.33
CA GLU A 224 -7.37 -8.07 -4.76
C GLU A 224 -6.33 -9.17 -5.08
N ILE A 225 -5.36 -9.40 -4.19
CA ILE A 225 -4.36 -10.46 -4.36
C ILE A 225 -4.97 -11.86 -4.25
N GLN A 226 -5.94 -12.07 -3.36
CA GLN A 226 -6.66 -13.35 -3.25
C GLN A 226 -7.44 -13.65 -4.53
N PHE A 227 -8.12 -12.63 -5.09
CA PHE A 227 -8.82 -12.78 -6.35
C PHE A 227 -7.84 -13.06 -7.50
N LYS A 228 -6.73 -12.32 -7.59
CA LYS A 228 -5.67 -12.56 -8.58
C LYS A 228 -5.09 -13.98 -8.49
N LEU A 229 -4.86 -14.49 -7.28
CA LEU A 229 -4.42 -15.88 -7.06
C LEU A 229 -5.46 -16.89 -7.52
N ALA A 230 -6.74 -16.69 -7.20
CA ALA A 230 -7.82 -17.56 -7.66
C ALA A 230 -7.91 -17.61 -9.20
N LEU A 231 -7.72 -16.47 -9.87
CA LEU A 231 -7.65 -16.41 -11.33
C LEU A 231 -6.42 -17.12 -11.91
N LEU A 232 -5.25 -17.00 -11.26
CA LEU A 232 -4.04 -17.73 -11.70
C LEU A 232 -4.19 -19.24 -11.55
N LEU A 233 -4.97 -19.69 -10.57
CA LEU A 233 -5.25 -21.10 -10.31
C LEU A 233 -6.41 -21.65 -11.15
N ALA A 234 -7.08 -20.83 -11.95
CA ALA A 234 -8.16 -21.28 -12.83
C ALA A 234 -7.57 -21.64 -14.22
N ASP A 235 -7.68 -22.91 -14.62
CA ASP A 235 -7.27 -23.35 -15.97
C ASP A 235 -8.29 -22.92 -17.05
N THR A 236 -9.54 -22.70 -16.62
CA THR A 236 -10.65 -22.32 -17.51
C THR A 236 -11.36 -21.08 -17.01
N ASN A 237 -12.35 -20.59 -17.77
CA ASN A 237 -13.24 -19.51 -17.35
C ASN A 237 -14.35 -19.97 -16.38
N ASN A 238 -14.28 -21.18 -15.82
CA ASN A 238 -15.27 -21.72 -14.89
C ASN A 238 -15.01 -21.23 -13.45
N VAL A 239 -15.07 -19.90 -13.29
CA VAL A 239 -14.94 -19.24 -11.99
C VAL A 239 -16.33 -18.86 -11.48
N CYS A 240 -16.71 -19.36 -10.32
CA CYS A 240 -17.94 -19.02 -9.62
C CYS A 240 -17.60 -18.22 -8.36
N VAL A 241 -18.18 -17.03 -8.22
CA VAL A 241 -18.02 -16.19 -7.03
C VAL A 241 -19.36 -15.97 -6.37
N VAL A 242 -19.40 -16.10 -5.05
CA VAL A 242 -20.58 -15.88 -4.20
C VAL A 242 -20.23 -14.85 -3.15
N GLY A 243 -21.11 -13.89 -2.90
CA GLY A 243 -20.91 -12.90 -1.85
C GLY A 243 -22.09 -11.94 -1.69
N ASP A 244 -22.15 -11.25 -0.55
CA ASP A 244 -23.15 -10.24 -0.24
C ASP A 244 -22.48 -8.91 0.16
N TRP A 245 -22.57 -7.91 -0.72
CA TRP A 245 -21.96 -6.59 -0.49
C TRP A 245 -22.49 -5.85 0.75
N LYS A 246 -23.65 -6.27 1.30
CA LYS A 246 -24.19 -5.69 2.55
C LYS A 246 -23.60 -6.31 3.81
N GLN A 247 -22.86 -7.41 3.69
CA GLN A 247 -22.27 -8.16 4.80
C GLN A 247 -20.77 -7.97 4.93
N SER A 248 -20.15 -7.18 4.04
CA SER A 248 -18.74 -6.80 4.18
C SER A 248 -18.54 -6.01 5.49
N ILE A 249 -17.56 -6.44 6.31
CA ILE A 249 -17.30 -5.94 7.67
C ILE A 249 -16.20 -4.88 7.66
#